data_AF-A0A437KD25-F1
#
_entry.id   AF-A0A437KD25-F1
#
_cell.length_a   1.000
_cell.length_b   1.000
_cell.length_c   1.000
_cell.angle_alpha   90.00
_cell.angle_beta   90.00
_cell.angle_gamma   90.00
#
_symmetry.space_group_name_H-M   'P 1'
#
loop_
_entity.id
_entity.type
_entity.pdbx_description
1 polymer ?
#
loop_
_entity_poly.entity_id
_entity_poly.type
_entity_poly.pdbx_seq_one_letter_code
_entity_poly.pdbx_strand_id
1 'polypeptide(L)'
;MQALIRNNSDKLMTLYDLDKDYVRNTLRWESDFKVPAKGGAMRIKSTELIERLIEDQSKDEIRKLVTMMKAIKKRDASVRTLIETIAIGLIK
;
A
#
# COMPACT_ATOMS: atom_id res chain seq x y z
N MET A 1 -42.41 -18.22 -6.14
CA MET A 1 -41.57 -17.85 -7.32
C MET A 1 -41.25 -16.36 -7.17
N GLN A 2 -40.02 -15.86 -7.08
CA GLN A 2 -38.67 -16.38 -7.26
C GLN A 2 -37.84 -15.87 -6.07
N ALA A 3 -37.03 -16.73 -5.44
CA ALA A 3 -35.95 -16.24 -4.60
C ALA A 3 -34.85 -15.76 -5.56
N LEU A 4 -34.61 -14.44 -5.59
CA LEU A 4 -33.42 -13.87 -6.18
C LEU A 4 -32.24 -14.39 -5.36
N ILE A 5 -31.64 -15.49 -5.80
CA ILE A 5 -30.31 -15.90 -5.40
C ILE A 5 -29.40 -14.78 -5.93
N ARG A 6 -29.22 -13.73 -5.12
CA ARG A 6 -28.09 -12.83 -5.27
C ARG A 6 -26.88 -13.74 -5.15
N ASN A 7 -26.19 -13.94 -6.27
CA ASN A 7 -24.85 -14.48 -6.32
C ASN A 7 -23.93 -13.52 -5.53
N ASN A 8 -24.03 -13.54 -4.21
CA ASN A 8 -22.94 -13.16 -3.34
C ASN A 8 -21.92 -14.29 -3.45
N SER A 9 -21.16 -14.27 -4.55
CA SER A 9 -19.79 -14.74 -4.47
C SER A 9 -19.04 -13.73 -3.59
N ASP A 10 -19.35 -13.73 -2.30
CA ASP A 10 -18.55 -13.10 -1.26
C ASP A 10 -17.23 -13.87 -1.29
N LYS A 11 -16.35 -13.45 -2.20
CA LYS A 11 -15.02 -13.99 -2.35
C LYS A 11 -14.38 -13.80 -0.98
N LEU A 12 -14.20 -14.90 -0.25
CA LEU A 12 -13.56 -14.89 1.07
C LEU A 12 -12.23 -14.14 0.93
N MET A 13 -12.20 -12.89 1.40
CA MET A 13 -11.00 -12.06 1.32
C MET A 13 -9.93 -12.72 2.17
N THR A 14 -8.80 -13.00 1.56
CA THR A 14 -7.68 -13.54 2.31
C THR A 14 -7.09 -12.44 3.18
N LEU A 15 -6.38 -12.84 4.22
CA LEU A 15 -5.62 -11.93 5.06
C LEU A 15 -4.63 -11.07 4.24
N TYR A 16 -4.12 -11.63 3.15
CA TYR A 16 -3.25 -10.92 2.21
C TYR A 16 -4.00 -9.85 1.42
N ASP A 17 -5.22 -10.14 0.96
CA ASP A 17 -6.07 -9.15 0.26
C ASP A 17 -6.42 -7.99 1.18
N LEU A 18 -6.76 -8.28 2.44
CA LEU A 18 -7.02 -7.27 3.46
C LEU A 18 -5.82 -6.36 3.73
N ASP A 19 -4.61 -6.92 3.73
CA ASP A 19 -3.40 -6.12 3.91
C ASP A 19 -3.14 -5.21 2.70
N LYS A 20 -3.31 -5.71 1.47
CA LYS A 20 -3.20 -4.89 0.26
C LYS A 20 -4.18 -3.73 0.27
N ASP A 21 -5.43 -4.01 0.61
CA ASP A 21 -6.47 -2.98 0.69
C ASP A 21 -6.19 -1.98 1.81
N TYR A 22 -5.63 -2.42 2.93
CA TYR A 22 -5.19 -1.50 3.98
C TYR A 22 -4.11 -0.54 3.47
N VAL A 23 -3.12 -1.03 2.72
CA VAL A 23 -2.08 -0.19 2.10
C VAL A 23 -2.71 0.81 1.13
N ARG A 24 -3.54 0.36 0.18
CA ARG A 24 -4.22 1.25 -0.78
C ARG A 24 -5.01 2.33 -0.08
N ASN A 25 -5.88 1.95 0.86
CA ASN A 25 -6.76 2.90 1.54
C ASN A 25 -6.00 3.90 2.41
N THR A 26 -4.90 3.48 3.01
CA THR A 26 -4.08 4.39 3.82
C THR A 26 -3.35 5.42 2.96
N LEU A 27 -2.92 5.04 1.76
CA LEU A 27 -2.10 5.88 0.89
C LEU A 27 -2.89 6.59 -0.22
N ARG A 28 -4.20 6.31 -0.39
CA ARG A 28 -5.03 6.83 -1.50
C ARG A 28 -5.03 8.35 -1.66
N TRP A 29 -4.77 9.09 -0.58
CA TRP A 29 -4.78 10.55 -0.56
C TRP A 29 -3.37 11.16 -0.48
N GLU A 30 -2.33 10.34 -0.50
CA GLU A 30 -0.97 10.84 -0.54
C GLU A 30 -0.72 11.52 -1.88
N SER A 31 -0.14 12.72 -1.81
CA SER A 31 0.41 13.38 -2.99
C SER A 31 1.60 12.59 -3.53
N ASP A 32 2.02 12.91 -4.76
CA ASP A 32 3.24 12.35 -5.34
C ASP A 32 4.42 12.40 -4.36
N PHE A 33 5.22 11.34 -4.39
CA PHE A 33 6.36 11.16 -3.51
C PHE A 33 7.61 11.76 -4.13
N LYS A 34 8.44 12.40 -3.30
CA LYS A 34 9.73 12.94 -3.72
C LYS A 34 10.81 12.03 -3.16
N VAL A 35 11.48 11.29 -4.04
CA VAL A 35 12.42 10.25 -3.65
C VAL A 35 13.83 10.65 -4.10
N PRO A 36 14.85 10.58 -3.22
CA PRO A 36 16.25 10.78 -3.63
C PRO A 36 16.68 9.72 -4.66
N ALA A 37 17.23 10.16 -5.79
CA ALA A 37 17.78 9.28 -6.83
C ALA A 37 19.16 9.77 -7.32
N LYS A 38 19.88 8.93 -8.08
CA LYS A 38 21.17 9.29 -8.66
C LYS A 38 20.97 10.41 -9.69
N GLY A 39 21.40 11.63 -9.36
CA GLY A 39 21.23 12.83 -10.19
C GLY A 39 20.20 13.83 -9.66
N GLY A 40 19.55 13.56 -8.52
CA GLY A 40 18.65 14.49 -7.86
C GLY A 40 17.37 13.82 -7.37
N ALA A 41 16.50 14.61 -6.75
CA ALA A 41 15.22 14.10 -6.28
C ALA A 41 14.27 13.85 -7.47
N MET A 42 13.78 12.62 -7.59
CA MET A 42 12.76 12.22 -8.55
C MET A 42 11.37 12.35 -7.93
N ARG A 43 10.37 12.72 -8.73
CA ARG A 43 8.97 12.66 -8.32
C ARG A 43 8.33 11.39 -8.89
N ILE A 44 7.67 10.63 -8.04
CA ILE A 44 6.95 9.41 -8.40
C ILE A 44 5.48 9.60 -8.09
N LYS A 45 4.62 9.23 -9.04
CA LYS A 45 3.17 9.31 -8.86
C LYS A 45 2.76 8.40 -7.70
N SER A 46 1.94 8.92 -6.79
CA SER A 46 1.52 8.14 -5.62
C SER A 46 0.83 6.85 -6.01
N THR A 47 -0.06 6.88 -7.01
CA THR A 47 -0.75 5.70 -7.53
C THR A 47 0.20 4.63 -8.05
N GLU A 48 1.25 5.04 -8.78
CA GLU A 48 2.24 4.12 -9.35
C GLU A 48 3.06 3.45 -8.23
N LEU A 49 3.53 4.24 -7.26
CA LEU A 49 4.28 3.70 -6.15
C LEU A 49 3.45 2.74 -5.29
N ILE A 50 2.18 3.07 -5.04
CA ILE A 50 1.27 2.24 -4.26
C ILE A 50 1.06 0.88 -4.92
N GLU A 51 0.80 0.84 -6.24
CA GLU A 51 0.62 -0.43 -6.93
C GLU A 51 1.93 -1.24 -6.96
N ARG A 52 3.08 -0.62 -7.21
CA ARG A 52 4.39 -1.31 -7.13
C ARG A 52 4.65 -1.90 -5.75
N LEU A 53 4.36 -1.16 -4.68
CA LEU A 53 4.48 -1.68 -3.30
C LEU A 53 3.63 -2.93 -3.06
N ILE A 54 2.46 -2.99 -3.69
CA ILE A 54 1.48 -4.07 -3.51
C ILE A 54 1.77 -5.28 -4.40
N GLU A 55 2.34 -5.07 -5.58
CA GLU A 55 2.64 -6.09 -6.57
C GLU A 55 4.02 -6.72 -6.39
N ASP A 56 5.04 -5.92 -6.04
CA ASP A 56 6.44 -6.37 -5.96
C ASP A 56 6.76 -7.09 -4.64
N GLN A 57 5.88 -7.01 -3.64
CA GLN A 57 6.13 -7.55 -2.30
C GLN A 57 5.46 -8.92 -2.07
N SER A 58 6.17 -9.79 -1.38
CA SER A 58 5.63 -11.05 -0.85
C SER A 58 4.56 -10.81 0.23
N LYS A 59 3.81 -11.87 0.58
CA LYS A 59 2.79 -11.83 1.64
C LYS A 59 3.35 -11.34 2.98
N ASP A 60 4.54 -11.82 3.36
CA ASP A 60 5.17 -11.49 4.63
C ASP A 60 5.69 -10.05 4.65
N GLU A 61 6.18 -9.54 3.52
CA GLU A 61 6.63 -8.15 3.38
C GLU A 61 5.46 -7.17 3.49
N ILE A 62 4.34 -7.47 2.81
CA ILE A 62 3.11 -6.70 2.93
C ILE A 62 2.58 -6.70 4.37
N ARG A 63 2.59 -7.85 5.04
CA ARG A 63 2.19 -7.96 6.45
C ARG A 63 3.07 -7.11 7.37
N LYS A 64 4.39 -7.13 7.18
CA LYS A 64 5.33 -6.29 7.93
C LYS A 64 5.08 -4.80 7.66
N LEU A 65 4.86 -4.42 6.41
CA LEU A 65 4.53 -3.04 6.03
C LEU A 65 3.26 -2.55 6.73
N VAL A 66 2.17 -3.31 6.67
CA VAL A 66 0.91 -2.99 7.37
C VAL A 66 1.13 -2.81 8.87
N THR A 67 1.94 -3.67 9.49
CA THR A 67 2.26 -3.60 10.92
C THR A 67 3.00 -2.31 11.27
N MET A 68 4.00 -1.92 10.47
CA MET A 68 4.73 -0.66 10.65
C MET A 68 3.80 0.55 10.44
N MET A 69 2.98 0.54 9.40
CA MET A 69 2.02 1.62 9.12
C MET A 69 1.02 1.79 10.27
N LYS A 70 0.46 0.69 10.81
CA LYS A 70 -0.43 0.73 11.98
C LYS A 70 0.27 1.30 13.21
N ALA A 71 1.53 0.91 13.45
CA ALA A 71 2.31 1.41 14.57
C ALA A 71 2.61 2.92 14.47
N ILE A 72 2.87 3.42 13.26
CA ILE A 72 3.06 4.85 12.97
C ILE A 72 1.75 5.61 13.17
N LYS A 73 0.64 5.14 12.58
CA LYS A 73 -0.68 5.78 12.71
C LYS A 73 -1.21 5.79 14.14
N LYS A 74 -0.89 4.77 14.95
CA LYS A 74 -1.23 4.75 16.39
C LYS A 74 -0.58 5.91 17.16
N ARG A 75 0.50 6.48 16.64
CA ARG A 75 1.22 7.63 17.21
C ARG A 75 0.83 8.95 16.52
N ASP A 76 -0.23 8.95 15.72
CA ASP A 76 -0.68 10.11 14.92
C ASP A 76 0.40 10.68 14.00
N ALA A 77 1.32 9.82 13.56
CA ALA A 77 2.40 10.18 12.65
C ALA A 77 2.06 9.82 11.20
N SER A 78 2.66 10.54 10.25
CA SER A 78 2.55 10.22 8.83
C SER A 78 3.36 8.98 8.46
N VAL A 79 2.78 8.11 7.63
CA VAL A 79 3.46 6.94 7.05
C VAL A 79 4.33 7.32 5.84
N ARG A 80 4.28 8.57 5.39
CA ARG A 80 4.93 9.04 4.17
C ARG A 80 6.42 8.74 4.13
N THR A 81 7.15 9.06 5.21
CA THR A 81 8.60 8.84 5.28
C THR A 81 8.98 7.36 5.17
N LEU A 82 8.16 6.45 5.73
CA LEU A 82 8.35 5.01 5.55
C LEU A 82 8.21 4.63 4.07
N ILE A 83 7.18 5.14 3.40
CA ILE A 83 6.94 4.87 1.97
C ILE A 83 8.05 5.43 1.09
N GLU A 84 8.50 6.66 1.35
CA GLU A 84 9.64 7.28 0.64
C GLU A 84 10.91 6.44 0.81
N THR A 85 11.15 5.91 2.01
CA THR A 85 12.32 5.05 2.29
C THR A 85 12.27 3.74 1.51
N ILE A 86 11.10 3.10 1.44
CA ILE A 86 10.92 1.87 0.67
C ILE A 86 11.07 2.17 -0.83
N ALA A 87 10.52 3.28 -1.30
CA ALA A 87 10.61 3.70 -2.70
C ALA A 87 12.07 3.84 -3.17
N ILE A 88 12.99 4.33 -2.32
CA ILE A 88 14.43 4.37 -2.64
C ILE A 88 14.95 2.99 -3.03
N GLY A 89 14.50 1.92 -2.35
CA GLY A 89 14.90 0.55 -2.65
C GLY A 89 14.29 -0.03 -3.94
N LEU A 90 13.14 0.51 -4.38
CA LEU A 90 12.42 0.07 -5.58
C LEU A 90 12.87 0.77 -6.86
N ILE A 91 13.51 1.93 -6.73
CA ILE A 91 14.12 2.69 -7.83
C ILE A 91 15.57 2.24 -7.95
N LYS A 92 15.82 1.09 -8.57
CA LYS A 92 17.15 0.68 -9.00
C LYS A 92 17.45 1.19 -10.40
#